data_AF-A0A286XVY1-F1
#
_entry.id   AF-A0A286XVY1-F1
#
_cell.length_a   1.000
_cell.length_b   1.000
_cell.length_c   1.000
_cell.angle_alpha   90.00
_cell.angle_beta   90.00
_cell.angle_gamma   90.00
#
_symmetry.space_group_name_H-M   'P 1'
#
loop_
_entity.id
_entity.type
_entity.pdbx_description
1 polymer ?
#
loop_
_entity_poly.entity_id
_entity_poly.type
_entity_poly.pdbx_seq_one_letter_code
_entity_poly.pdbx_strand_id
1 'polypeptide(L)'
;MPWDARPGSGGDGGPEGASAGRSRAQKQCRKSSFAFYQAVRDLLPVWLLEDMRASEAFHWDERGRAASFSPSEALLYALVHDHQAYAHHLLATFPRRALAPPSAGFRCCAAPGPHVALAVRYNRVGILRRILRTVRDFPADERARLLDRRGCSRVEGGGTSLHVACELARPECLFLLLGHGASPGLRDSGGLTPLELLLRQLGREAPGPGTSAAGEPRQRRLLLLDLLALYTPAGAAGPARRELLGDRPRWQRLLGEDKFQWLAGLAPPSLFARAMQVLVTAISPGRFPEALDELPLPPFLQPLDLTGKG
;
A
#
# COMPACT_ATOMS: atom_id res chain seq x y z
N MET A 1 -15.29 -12.56 7.74
CA MET A 1 -13.88 -12.83 7.35
C MET A 1 -13.74 -12.50 5.88
N PRO A 2 -12.62 -11.97 5.34
CA PRO A 2 -12.59 -11.53 3.94
C PRO A 2 -12.45 -12.69 2.93
N TRP A 3 -12.95 -13.90 3.20
CA TRP A 3 -12.83 -15.04 2.28
C TRP A 3 -13.74 -16.22 2.62
N ASP A 4 -14.99 -15.95 3.03
CA ASP A 4 -16.03 -16.98 2.98
C ASP A 4 -16.41 -17.27 1.52
N ALA A 5 -15.53 -17.98 0.81
CA ALA A 5 -15.86 -18.59 -0.47
C ALA A 5 -16.94 -19.63 -0.23
N ARG A 6 -18.19 -19.30 -0.59
CA ARG A 6 -19.26 -20.28 -0.70
C ARG A 6 -18.83 -21.34 -1.72
N PRO A 7 -18.90 -22.65 -1.41
CA PRO A 7 -18.75 -23.66 -2.45
C PRO A 7 -19.93 -23.52 -3.41
N GLY A 8 -19.64 -23.38 -4.70
CA GLY A 8 -20.66 -23.50 -5.74
C GLY A 8 -21.34 -24.87 -5.64
N SER A 9 -22.66 -24.85 -5.61
CA SER A 9 -23.50 -26.04 -5.68
C SER A 9 -23.34 -26.70 -7.05
N GLY A 10 -22.69 -27.85 -7.09
CA GLY A 10 -22.78 -28.81 -8.18
C GLY A 10 -22.94 -30.21 -7.59
N GLY A 11 -24.13 -30.82 -7.78
CA GLY A 11 -24.31 -32.27 -7.67
C GLY A 11 -23.46 -32.99 -8.72
N ASP A 12 -23.18 -34.29 -8.68
CA ASP A 12 -23.93 -35.41 -8.09
C ASP A 12 -23.02 -36.68 -8.11
N GLY A 13 -23.33 -37.68 -7.28
CA GLY A 13 -22.95 -39.10 -7.44
C GLY A 13 -21.49 -39.57 -7.29
N GLY A 14 -21.08 -40.01 -6.09
CA GLY A 14 -19.84 -40.80 -5.85
C GLY A 14 -19.71 -41.27 -4.38
N PRO A 15 -19.02 -42.39 -4.09
CA PRO A 15 -19.33 -43.32 -2.99
C PRO A 15 -19.26 -42.67 -1.60
N GLU A 16 -20.24 -42.99 -0.74
CA GLU A 16 -20.50 -42.34 0.56
C GLU A 16 -19.31 -42.35 1.55
N GLY A 17 -18.33 -43.23 1.37
CA GLY A 17 -17.08 -43.23 2.16
C GLY A 17 -16.11 -42.11 1.80
N ALA A 18 -16.07 -41.67 0.54
CA ALA A 18 -15.17 -40.61 0.07
C ALA A 18 -15.70 -39.20 0.45
N SER A 19 -17.02 -39.03 0.53
CA SER A 19 -17.66 -37.77 0.90
C SER A 19 -17.48 -37.44 2.40
N ALA A 20 -17.59 -38.45 3.27
CA ALA A 20 -17.37 -38.30 4.71
C ALA A 20 -15.91 -37.98 5.06
N GLY A 21 -14.96 -38.67 4.40
CA GLY A 21 -13.52 -38.39 4.54
C GLY A 21 -13.14 -36.97 4.11
N ARG A 22 -13.70 -36.50 2.98
CA ARG A 22 -13.50 -35.14 2.47
C ARG A 22 -14.10 -34.07 3.41
N SER A 23 -15.27 -34.33 3.98
CA SER A 23 -15.92 -33.44 4.97
C SER A 23 -15.11 -33.33 6.27
N ARG A 24 -14.58 -34.44 6.79
CA ARG A 24 -13.72 -34.45 7.99
C ARG A 24 -12.40 -33.71 7.75
N ALA A 25 -11.77 -33.93 6.60
CA ALA A 25 -10.54 -33.24 6.23
C ALA A 25 -10.76 -31.72 6.04
N GLN A 26 -11.89 -31.31 5.47
CA GLN A 26 -12.25 -29.89 5.34
C GLN A 26 -12.46 -29.21 6.70
N LYS A 27 -13.11 -29.90 7.66
CA LYS A 27 -13.22 -29.41 9.04
C LYS A 27 -11.86 -29.26 9.72
N GLN A 28 -10.94 -30.19 9.48
CA GLN A 28 -9.58 -30.11 10.02
C GLN A 28 -8.80 -28.91 9.45
N CYS A 29 -8.85 -28.69 8.14
CA CYS A 29 -8.21 -27.54 7.49
C CYS A 29 -8.70 -26.19 8.06
N ARG A 30 -10.01 -26.09 8.35
CA ARG A 30 -10.59 -24.90 8.99
C ARG A 30 -10.06 -24.69 10.41
N LYS A 31 -9.92 -25.76 11.19
CA LYS A 31 -9.36 -25.70 12.55
C LYS A 31 -7.90 -25.26 12.51
N SER A 32 -7.09 -25.87 11.66
CA SER A 32 -5.69 -25.48 11.44
C SER A 32 -5.57 -24.00 11.02
N SER A 33 -6.37 -23.56 10.05
CA SER A 33 -6.36 -22.16 9.59
C SER A 33 -6.70 -21.18 10.70
N PHE A 34 -7.69 -21.53 11.52
CA PHE A 34 -8.08 -20.72 12.66
C PHE A 34 -7.00 -20.71 13.77
N ALA A 35 -6.38 -21.86 14.05
CA ALA A 35 -5.29 -21.97 15.02
C ALA A 35 -4.08 -21.13 14.60
N PHE A 36 -3.67 -21.20 13.32
CA PHE A 36 -2.59 -20.36 12.79
C PHE A 36 -2.94 -18.88 12.86
N TYR A 37 -4.17 -18.49 12.46
CA TYR A 37 -4.64 -17.11 12.60
C TYR A 37 -4.54 -16.62 14.05
N GLN A 38 -5.01 -17.43 15.00
CA GLN A 38 -4.95 -17.10 16.42
C GLN A 38 -3.50 -16.97 16.90
N ALA A 39 -2.61 -17.89 16.49
CA ALA A 39 -1.19 -17.84 16.84
C ALA A 39 -0.50 -16.57 16.33
N VAL A 40 -0.80 -16.13 15.11
CA VAL A 40 -0.25 -14.87 14.56
C VAL A 40 -0.83 -13.66 15.29
N ARG A 41 -2.15 -13.65 15.56
CA ARG A 41 -2.82 -12.58 16.31
C ARG A 41 -2.27 -12.43 17.73
N ASP A 42 -2.02 -13.56 18.39
CA ASP A 42 -1.52 -13.63 19.77
C ASP A 42 0.02 -13.45 19.83
N LEU A 43 0.64 -13.07 18.70
CA LEU A 43 2.06 -12.75 18.55
C LEU A 43 3.02 -13.85 19.01
N LEU A 44 2.66 -15.12 18.77
CA LEU A 44 3.51 -16.24 19.15
C LEU A 44 4.89 -16.21 18.45
N PRO A 45 5.92 -16.86 19.03
CA PRO A 45 7.27 -16.85 18.48
C PRO A 45 7.36 -17.40 17.05
N VAL A 46 8.29 -16.84 16.27
CA VAL A 46 8.49 -17.17 14.85
C VAL A 46 8.68 -18.66 14.60
N TRP A 47 9.46 -19.36 15.44
CA TRP A 47 9.72 -20.79 15.27
C TRP A 47 8.44 -21.62 15.34
N LEU A 48 7.50 -21.27 16.22
CA LEU A 48 6.24 -21.98 16.38
C LEU A 48 5.32 -21.69 15.19
N LEU A 49 5.28 -20.44 14.74
CA LEU A 49 4.51 -20.06 13.56
C LEU A 49 5.01 -20.76 12.31
N GLU A 50 6.31 -20.90 12.13
CA GLU A 50 6.89 -21.62 10.99
C GLU A 50 6.69 -23.14 11.08
N ASP A 51 6.76 -23.72 12.28
CA ASP A 51 6.40 -25.13 12.49
C ASP A 51 4.94 -25.39 12.11
N MET A 52 4.01 -24.57 12.62
CA MET A 52 2.60 -24.64 12.23
C MET A 52 2.43 -24.46 10.72
N ARG A 53 3.09 -23.44 10.14
CA ARG A 53 2.98 -23.11 8.71
C ARG A 53 3.47 -24.26 7.83
N ALA A 54 4.56 -24.92 8.19
CA ALA A 54 5.19 -25.96 7.39
C ALA A 54 4.54 -27.34 7.58
N SER A 55 4.02 -27.61 8.78
CA SER A 55 3.54 -28.94 9.18
C SER A 55 2.04 -29.14 8.95
N GLU A 56 1.25 -28.06 8.90
CA GLU A 56 -0.21 -28.16 8.79
C GLU A 56 -0.75 -27.87 7.38
N ALA A 57 -1.85 -28.57 7.05
CA ALA A 57 -2.66 -28.27 5.88
C ALA A 57 -3.77 -27.28 6.25
N PHE A 58 -3.77 -26.12 5.59
CA PHE A 58 -4.71 -25.04 5.87
C PHE A 58 -5.82 -24.92 4.85
N HIS A 59 -5.52 -25.16 3.57
CA HIS A 59 -6.50 -25.07 2.50
C HIS A 59 -6.26 -26.15 1.43
N TRP A 60 -7.18 -26.22 0.47
CA TRP A 60 -7.05 -27.09 -0.70
C TRP A 60 -6.66 -26.26 -1.91
N ASP A 61 -5.60 -26.66 -2.61
CA ASP A 61 -5.17 -26.00 -3.84
C ASP A 61 -6.16 -26.30 -5.01
N GLU A 62 -5.98 -25.61 -6.14
CA GLU A 62 -6.81 -25.80 -7.34
C GLU A 62 -6.74 -27.22 -7.91
N ARG A 63 -5.75 -28.02 -7.49
CA ARG A 63 -5.56 -29.42 -7.87
C ARG A 63 -6.19 -30.38 -6.86
N GLY A 64 -6.91 -29.86 -5.86
CA GLY A 64 -7.54 -30.66 -4.82
C GLY A 64 -6.54 -31.32 -3.87
N ARG A 65 -5.38 -30.70 -3.63
CA ARG A 65 -4.40 -31.16 -2.63
C ARG A 65 -4.38 -30.26 -1.41
N ALA A 66 -4.23 -30.88 -0.24
CA ALA A 66 -4.05 -30.18 1.02
C ALA A 66 -2.71 -29.39 0.98
N ALA A 67 -2.78 -28.08 1.26
CA ALA A 67 -1.67 -27.16 1.13
C ALA A 67 -1.45 -26.32 2.39
N SER A 68 -0.19 -26.15 2.75
CA SER A 68 0.29 -25.20 3.76
C SER A 68 0.14 -23.75 3.28
N PHE A 69 0.12 -22.78 4.19
CA PHE A 69 0.20 -21.38 3.81
C PHE A 69 1.58 -21.07 3.23
N SER A 70 1.59 -20.38 2.10
CA SER A 70 2.81 -19.83 1.52
C SER A 70 3.36 -18.70 2.41
N PRO A 71 4.66 -18.35 2.28
CA PRO A 71 5.22 -17.17 2.94
C PRO A 71 4.46 -15.88 2.60
N SER A 72 3.91 -15.80 1.39
CA SER A 72 3.09 -14.67 0.96
C SER A 72 1.79 -14.57 1.76
N GLU A 73 1.10 -15.67 1.99
CA GLU A 73 -0.14 -15.70 2.77
C GLU A 73 0.12 -15.46 4.26
N ALA A 74 1.19 -16.05 4.80
CA ALA A 74 1.63 -15.80 6.17
C ALA A 74 1.96 -14.32 6.40
N LEU A 75 2.59 -13.65 5.42
CA LEU A 75 2.88 -12.21 5.49
C LEU A 75 1.60 -11.36 5.54
N LEU A 76 0.51 -11.79 4.89
CA LEU A 76 -0.78 -11.08 4.99
C LEU A 76 -1.31 -11.10 6.42
N TYR A 77 -1.23 -12.24 7.11
CA TYR A 77 -1.63 -12.33 8.52
C TYR A 77 -0.71 -11.49 9.42
N ALA A 78 0.61 -11.51 9.18
CA ALA A 78 1.56 -10.68 9.91
C ALA A 78 1.27 -9.17 9.73
N LEU A 79 0.86 -8.73 8.53
CA LEU A 79 0.45 -7.35 8.26
C LEU A 79 -0.83 -6.96 9.01
N VAL A 80 -1.85 -7.82 9.01
CA VAL A 80 -3.11 -7.55 9.73
C VAL A 80 -2.85 -7.35 11.23
N HIS A 81 -2.00 -8.18 11.82
CA HIS A 81 -1.74 -8.20 13.26
C HIS A 81 -0.48 -7.46 13.71
N ASP A 82 0.23 -6.79 12.80
CA ASP A 82 1.51 -6.10 13.09
C ASP A 82 2.60 -6.99 13.68
N HIS A 83 2.63 -8.26 13.29
CA HIS A 83 3.64 -9.20 13.80
C HIS A 83 4.99 -8.93 13.14
N GLN A 84 5.71 -7.92 13.64
CA GLN A 84 6.94 -7.42 13.02
C GLN A 84 8.06 -8.46 12.97
N ALA A 85 8.19 -9.29 14.02
CA ALA A 85 9.21 -10.34 14.07
C ALA A 85 8.94 -11.40 13.00
N TYR A 86 7.68 -11.80 12.84
CA TYR A 86 7.32 -12.77 11.83
C TYR A 86 7.43 -12.21 10.40
N ALA A 87 6.96 -10.98 10.18
CA ALA A 87 7.15 -10.30 8.90
C ALA A 87 8.64 -10.16 8.53
N HIS A 88 9.49 -9.83 9.51
CA HIS A 88 10.93 -9.78 9.30
C HIS A 88 11.51 -11.14 8.88
N HIS A 89 11.14 -12.21 9.59
CA HIS A 89 11.60 -13.56 9.26
C HIS A 89 11.17 -13.96 7.84
N LEU A 90 9.89 -13.77 7.49
CA LEU A 90 9.38 -14.14 6.17
C LEU A 90 10.08 -13.39 5.04
N LEU A 91 10.33 -12.08 5.21
CA LEU A 91 11.01 -11.25 4.21
C LEU A 91 12.50 -11.56 4.11
N ALA A 92 13.17 -11.88 5.22
CA ALA A 92 14.59 -12.23 5.22
C ALA A 92 14.85 -13.63 4.65
N THR A 93 14.02 -14.61 5.02
CA THR A 93 14.18 -16.00 4.62
C THR A 93 13.63 -16.27 3.21
N PHE A 94 12.54 -15.61 2.83
CA PHE A 94 11.79 -15.91 1.61
C PHE A 94 11.43 -14.65 0.79
N PRO A 95 12.36 -13.74 0.46
CA PRO A 95 12.05 -12.40 -0.05
C PRO A 95 11.10 -12.40 -1.26
N ARG A 96 11.39 -13.21 -2.29
CA ARG A 96 10.53 -13.33 -3.48
C ARG A 96 9.22 -14.06 -3.22
N ARG A 97 9.24 -15.13 -2.41
CA ARG A 97 8.03 -15.93 -2.13
C ARG A 97 7.08 -15.23 -1.16
N ALA A 98 7.59 -14.41 -0.25
CA ALA A 98 6.81 -13.60 0.68
C ALA A 98 6.08 -12.46 -0.04
N LEU A 99 6.62 -11.95 -1.15
CA LEU A 99 6.00 -10.88 -1.95
C LEU A 99 5.33 -11.39 -3.24
N ALA A 100 5.29 -12.72 -3.43
CA ALA A 100 4.60 -13.34 -4.54
C ALA A 100 3.07 -13.12 -4.43
N PRO A 101 2.32 -13.10 -5.55
CA PRO A 101 0.87 -13.12 -5.50
C PRO A 101 0.37 -14.33 -4.69
N PRO A 102 -0.54 -14.14 -3.72
CA PRO A 102 -1.06 -15.26 -2.94
C PRO A 102 -2.01 -16.12 -3.79
N SER A 103 -2.41 -17.28 -3.27
CA SER A 103 -3.34 -18.18 -3.95
C SER A 103 -4.71 -17.55 -4.15
N ALA A 104 -5.55 -18.14 -5.01
CA ALA A 104 -6.87 -17.62 -5.36
C ALA A 104 -7.77 -17.36 -4.14
N GLY A 105 -7.67 -18.17 -3.07
CA GLY A 105 -8.45 -18.00 -1.84
C GLY A 105 -8.15 -16.72 -1.07
N PHE A 106 -7.00 -16.09 -1.33
CA PHE A 106 -6.54 -14.85 -0.70
C PHE A 106 -6.68 -13.62 -1.62
N ARG A 107 -7.26 -13.81 -2.81
CA ARG A 107 -7.49 -12.73 -3.77
C ARG A 107 -8.99 -12.45 -3.87
N CYS A 108 -9.37 -11.17 -3.76
CA CYS A 108 -10.77 -10.75 -3.97
C CYS A 108 -11.20 -10.88 -5.44
N CYS A 109 -10.25 -10.74 -6.37
CA CYS A 109 -10.43 -10.81 -7.81
C CYS A 109 -9.11 -11.21 -8.47
N ALA A 110 -8.97 -11.17 -9.81
CA ALA A 110 -7.70 -11.44 -10.49
C ALA A 110 -6.56 -10.43 -10.18
N ALA A 111 -6.81 -9.45 -9.31
CA ALA A 111 -5.80 -8.47 -8.91
C ALA A 111 -4.65 -9.16 -8.17
N PRO A 112 -3.39 -8.90 -8.57
CA PRO A 112 -2.22 -9.46 -7.92
C PRO A 112 -2.07 -8.96 -6.47
N GLY A 113 -1.32 -9.73 -5.66
CA GLY A 113 -1.34 -9.69 -4.19
C GLY A 113 -1.11 -8.34 -3.49
N PRO A 114 -1.68 -8.13 -2.29
CA PRO A 114 -1.92 -6.80 -1.72
C PRO A 114 -0.90 -6.35 -0.66
N HIS A 115 0.26 -7.00 -0.49
CA HIS A 115 1.13 -6.78 0.70
C HIS A 115 1.48 -5.32 0.96
N VAL A 116 1.94 -4.60 -0.08
CA VAL A 116 2.29 -3.18 0.03
C VAL A 116 1.04 -2.35 0.35
N ALA A 117 -0.07 -2.56 -0.36
CA ALA A 117 -1.32 -1.84 -0.13
C ALA A 117 -1.91 -2.09 1.27
N LEU A 118 -1.84 -3.33 1.79
CA LEU A 118 -2.27 -3.67 3.14
C LEU A 118 -1.37 -3.05 4.21
N ALA A 119 -0.05 -3.02 4.00
CA ALA A 119 0.87 -2.35 4.90
C ALA A 119 0.49 -0.87 5.03
N VAL A 120 0.14 -0.21 3.94
CA VAL A 120 -0.35 1.18 3.95
C VAL A 120 -1.71 1.28 4.63
N ARG A 121 -2.67 0.42 4.27
CA ARG A 121 -4.04 0.43 4.77
C ARG A 121 -4.10 0.30 6.29
N TYR A 122 -3.33 -0.63 6.84
CA TYR A 122 -3.22 -0.86 8.28
C TYR A 122 -2.15 0.01 8.95
N ASN A 123 -1.53 0.94 8.21
CA ASN A 123 -0.49 1.84 8.68
C ASN A 123 0.70 1.12 9.37
N ARG A 124 1.09 -0.05 8.84
CA ARG A 124 2.20 -0.88 9.32
C ARG A 124 3.53 -0.38 8.79
N VAL A 125 3.89 0.85 9.15
CA VAL A 125 5.09 1.55 8.66
C VAL A 125 6.35 0.71 8.85
N GLY A 126 6.53 0.07 10.01
CA GLY A 126 7.71 -0.77 10.29
C GLY A 126 7.82 -1.95 9.33
N ILE A 127 6.70 -2.64 9.04
CA ILE A 127 6.66 -3.75 8.07
C ILE A 127 6.82 -3.21 6.65
N LEU A 128 6.19 -2.07 6.31
CA LEU A 128 6.34 -1.41 5.01
C LEU A 128 7.81 -1.09 4.72
N ARG A 129 8.54 -0.49 5.67
CA ARG A 129 9.99 -0.24 5.52
C ARG A 129 10.77 -1.52 5.25
N ARG A 130 10.43 -2.64 5.90
CA ARG A 130 11.06 -3.95 5.65
C ARG A 130 10.75 -4.48 4.25
N ILE A 131 9.50 -4.38 3.81
CA ILE A 131 9.09 -4.75 2.43
C ILE A 131 9.90 -3.92 1.42
N LEU A 132 9.96 -2.59 1.63
CA LEU A 132 10.63 -1.67 0.72
C LEU A 132 12.14 -1.88 0.66
N ARG A 133 12.78 -2.18 1.78
CA ARG A 133 14.20 -2.61 1.82
C ARG A 133 14.41 -3.93 1.08
N THR A 134 13.47 -4.86 1.16
CA THR A 134 13.58 -6.17 0.49
C THR A 134 13.46 -6.02 -1.04
N VAL A 135 12.49 -5.24 -1.53
CA VAL A 135 12.30 -5.03 -2.99
C VAL A 135 13.39 -4.15 -3.60
N ARG A 136 14.16 -3.44 -2.79
CA ARG A 136 15.30 -2.64 -3.22
C ARG A 136 16.33 -3.46 -3.98
N ASP A 137 16.54 -4.69 -3.51
CA ASP A 137 17.51 -5.64 -4.06
C ASP A 137 16.94 -6.43 -5.27
N PHE A 138 15.68 -6.18 -5.65
CA PHE A 138 15.08 -6.81 -6.82
C PHE A 138 15.46 -6.05 -8.10
N PRO A 139 15.43 -6.73 -9.27
CA PRO A 139 15.55 -6.05 -10.56
C PRO A 139 14.54 -4.91 -10.69
N ALA A 140 14.92 -3.82 -11.37
CA ALA A 140 14.11 -2.61 -11.47
C ALA A 140 12.68 -2.89 -11.96
N ASP A 141 12.52 -3.75 -12.96
CA ASP A 141 11.20 -4.10 -13.51
C ASP A 141 10.34 -4.89 -12.51
N GLU A 142 10.94 -5.77 -11.72
CA GLU A 142 10.23 -6.55 -10.71
C GLU A 142 9.80 -5.66 -9.54
N ARG A 143 10.69 -4.76 -9.09
CA ARG A 143 10.38 -3.74 -8.09
C ARG A 143 9.24 -2.83 -8.56
N ALA A 144 9.30 -2.31 -9.79
CA ALA A 144 8.24 -1.49 -10.37
C ALA A 144 6.91 -2.26 -10.38
N ARG A 145 6.88 -3.48 -10.92
CA ARG A 145 5.66 -4.33 -10.93
C ARG A 145 5.07 -4.59 -9.54
N LEU A 146 5.89 -4.64 -8.49
CA LEU A 146 5.43 -4.83 -7.11
C LEU A 146 4.85 -3.54 -6.51
N LEU A 147 5.52 -2.40 -6.72
CA LEU A 147 5.10 -1.11 -6.16
C LEU A 147 3.90 -0.50 -6.89
N ASP A 148 3.87 -0.64 -8.22
CA ASP A 148 2.85 -0.07 -9.12
C ASP A 148 1.63 -0.96 -9.30
N ARG A 149 1.56 -2.02 -8.50
CA ARG A 149 0.50 -2.99 -8.53
C ARG A 149 -0.84 -2.34 -8.20
N ARG A 150 -1.85 -2.56 -9.05
CA ARG A 150 -3.22 -2.11 -8.82
C ARG A 150 -3.98 -3.09 -7.94
N GLY A 151 -4.72 -2.54 -6.99
CA GLY A 151 -5.63 -3.25 -6.12
C GLY A 151 -6.88 -3.76 -6.81
N CYS A 152 -7.75 -4.43 -6.06
CA CYS A 152 -9.05 -4.83 -6.57
C CYS A 152 -10.00 -3.62 -6.67
N SER A 153 -10.71 -3.46 -7.79
CA SER A 153 -11.68 -2.38 -8.00
C SER A 153 -12.79 -2.33 -6.95
N ARG A 154 -13.15 -3.48 -6.38
CA ARG A 154 -14.20 -3.64 -5.37
C ARG A 154 -13.79 -3.25 -3.95
N VAL A 155 -12.50 -3.25 -3.65
CA VAL A 155 -11.98 -3.07 -2.27
C VAL A 155 -11.10 -1.82 -2.16
N GLU A 156 -10.34 -1.51 -3.21
CA GLU A 156 -9.33 -0.46 -3.21
C GLU A 156 -9.56 0.57 -4.33
N GLY A 157 -10.77 0.60 -4.91
CA GLY A 157 -11.06 1.42 -6.08
C GLY A 157 -10.17 1.12 -7.29
N GLY A 158 -9.42 0.01 -7.26
CA GLY A 158 -8.41 -0.36 -8.26
C GLY A 158 -7.22 0.59 -8.33
N GLY A 159 -7.00 1.36 -7.27
CA GLY A 159 -5.83 2.20 -7.10
C GLY A 159 -4.58 1.42 -6.72
N THR A 160 -3.44 2.07 -6.81
CA THR A 160 -2.15 1.61 -6.27
C THR A 160 -2.03 1.89 -4.78
N SER A 161 -0.96 1.41 -4.15
CA SER A 161 -0.59 1.74 -2.77
C SER A 161 -0.51 3.24 -2.49
N LEU A 162 -0.11 4.05 -3.48
CA LEU A 162 -0.12 5.53 -3.39
C LEU A 162 -1.55 6.10 -3.26
N HIS A 163 -2.54 5.51 -3.94
CA HIS A 163 -3.94 5.92 -3.80
C HIS A 163 -4.45 5.62 -2.40
N VAL A 164 -4.14 4.42 -1.87
CA VAL A 164 -4.50 4.03 -0.50
C VAL A 164 -3.86 4.97 0.52
N ALA A 165 -2.60 5.39 0.31
CA ALA A 165 -1.92 6.35 1.18
C ALA A 165 -2.60 7.72 1.16
N CYS A 166 -3.05 8.18 -0.01
CA CYS A 166 -3.80 9.44 -0.15
C CYS A 166 -5.18 9.36 0.50
N GLU A 167 -5.94 8.30 0.20
CA GLU A 167 -7.29 8.07 0.70
C GLU A 167 -7.32 8.08 2.24
N LEU A 168 -6.33 7.46 2.86
CA LEU A 168 -6.23 7.27 4.30
C LEU A 168 -5.33 8.32 5.00
N ALA A 169 -4.91 9.37 4.31
CA ALA A 169 -4.08 10.45 4.84
C ALA A 169 -2.78 9.96 5.53
N ARG A 170 -1.98 9.11 4.86
CA ARG A 170 -0.76 8.47 5.39
C ARG A 170 0.53 9.03 4.77
N PRO A 171 1.04 10.20 5.22
CA PRO A 171 2.18 10.87 4.60
C PRO A 171 3.48 10.06 4.67
N GLU A 172 3.76 9.39 5.78
CA GLU A 172 4.97 8.58 5.93
C GLU A 172 4.98 7.38 4.95
N CYS A 173 3.84 6.68 4.81
CA CYS A 173 3.69 5.62 3.83
C CYS A 173 3.88 6.15 2.40
N LEU A 174 3.28 7.30 2.07
CA LEU A 174 3.42 7.91 0.75
C LEU A 174 4.89 8.26 0.45
N PHE A 175 5.56 8.90 1.40
CA PHE A 175 6.97 9.28 1.29
C PHE A 175 7.87 8.07 1.03
N LEU A 176 7.70 7.00 1.80
CA LEU A 176 8.44 5.76 1.62
C LEU A 176 8.18 5.15 0.23
N LEU A 177 6.92 5.07 -0.21
CA LEU A 177 6.59 4.50 -1.52
C LEU A 177 7.19 5.31 -2.68
N LEU A 178 7.07 6.63 -2.64
CA LEU A 178 7.59 7.53 -3.68
C LEU A 178 9.13 7.45 -3.74
N GLY A 179 9.81 7.50 -2.59
CA GLY A 179 11.27 7.39 -2.53
C GLY A 179 11.83 6.05 -3.00
N HIS A 180 11.05 4.98 -2.87
CA HIS A 180 11.38 3.67 -3.43
C HIS A 180 10.95 3.47 -4.89
N GLY A 181 10.43 4.52 -5.54
CA GLY A 181 10.16 4.57 -6.98
C GLY A 181 8.76 4.10 -7.39
N ALA A 182 7.77 4.12 -6.50
CA ALA A 182 6.37 3.92 -6.88
C ALA A 182 5.89 5.07 -7.80
N SER A 183 5.20 4.73 -8.89
CA SER A 183 4.79 5.69 -9.92
C SER A 183 3.56 6.51 -9.49
N PRO A 184 3.68 7.86 -9.36
CA PRO A 184 2.54 8.72 -9.02
C PRO A 184 1.61 8.97 -10.22
N GLY A 185 1.97 8.54 -11.43
CA GLY A 185 1.20 8.79 -12.65
C GLY A 185 0.10 7.78 -12.95
N LEU A 186 0.00 6.70 -12.17
CA LEU A 186 -0.97 5.64 -12.41
C LEU A 186 -2.37 6.07 -11.97
N ARG A 187 -3.39 5.67 -12.74
CA ARG A 187 -4.80 6.00 -12.48
C ARG A 187 -5.53 4.86 -11.79
N ASP A 188 -6.43 5.13 -10.86
CA ASP A 188 -7.34 4.14 -10.28
C ASP A 188 -8.47 3.71 -11.25
N SER A 189 -9.47 2.96 -10.78
CA SER A 189 -10.63 2.56 -11.61
C SER A 189 -11.58 3.73 -11.91
N GLY A 190 -11.54 4.80 -11.10
CA GLY A 190 -12.23 6.05 -11.37
C GLY A 190 -11.50 6.94 -12.37
N GLY A 191 -10.35 6.48 -12.88
CA GLY A 191 -9.52 7.22 -13.80
C GLY A 191 -8.73 8.35 -13.14
N LEU A 192 -8.59 8.39 -11.81
CA LEU A 192 -7.87 9.45 -11.10
C LEU A 192 -6.46 9.01 -10.74
N THR A 193 -5.48 9.90 -10.85
CA THR A 193 -4.16 9.72 -10.21
C THR A 193 -4.24 9.93 -8.69
N PRO A 194 -3.23 9.53 -7.88
CA PRO A 194 -3.19 9.84 -6.46
C PRO A 194 -3.33 11.33 -6.16
N LEU A 195 -2.70 12.18 -7.00
CA LEU A 195 -2.76 13.65 -6.89
C LEU A 195 -4.18 14.17 -7.15
N GLU A 196 -4.82 13.69 -8.22
CA GLU A 196 -6.19 14.06 -8.56
C GLU A 196 -7.19 13.58 -7.50
N LEU A 197 -7.01 12.36 -6.96
CA LEU A 197 -7.83 11.83 -5.87
C LEU A 197 -7.75 12.72 -4.63
N LEU A 198 -6.54 13.14 -4.25
CA LEU A 198 -6.30 13.98 -3.09
C LEU A 198 -6.91 15.39 -3.24
N LEU A 199 -6.75 16.00 -4.41
CA LEU A 199 -7.40 17.28 -4.74
C LEU A 199 -8.92 17.14 -4.66
N ARG A 200 -9.50 16.07 -5.23
CA ARG A 200 -10.95 15.83 -5.14
C ARG A 200 -11.45 15.70 -3.70
N GLN A 201 -10.65 15.10 -2.80
CA GLN A 201 -11.00 15.01 -1.38
C GLN A 201 -10.93 16.38 -0.70
N LEU A 202 -9.86 17.16 -0.92
CA LEU A 202 -9.72 18.52 -0.40
C LEU A 202 -10.84 19.46 -0.91
N GLY A 203 -11.29 19.28 -2.15
CA GLY A 203 -12.41 20.01 -2.74
C GLY A 203 -13.76 19.69 -2.10
N ARG A 204 -13.94 18.50 -1.52
CA ARG A 204 -15.16 18.13 -0.78
C ARG A 204 -15.14 18.61 0.68
N GLU A 205 -13.95 18.82 1.25
CA GLU A 205 -13.79 19.37 2.59
C GLU A 205 -14.04 20.90 2.57
N ALA A 206 -15.31 21.31 2.61
CA ALA A 206 -15.70 22.69 2.81
C ALA A 206 -15.65 23.06 4.31
N PRO A 207 -15.25 24.29 4.69
CA PRO A 207 -15.33 24.74 6.07
C PRO A 207 -16.81 24.92 6.45
N GLY A 208 -17.39 23.95 7.16
CA GLY A 208 -18.69 24.13 7.81
C GLY A 208 -18.57 25.08 9.00
N PRO A 209 -19.56 25.97 9.24
CA PRO A 209 -19.57 26.84 10.42
C PRO A 209 -19.73 25.95 11.66
N GLY A 210 -18.67 25.81 12.46
CA GLY A 210 -18.69 25.02 13.70
C GLY A 210 -17.61 23.93 13.82
N THR A 211 -16.75 23.73 12.82
CA THR A 211 -15.59 22.82 12.98
C THR A 211 -14.38 23.56 13.56
N SER A 212 -14.34 23.74 14.88
CA SER A 212 -13.19 24.29 15.62
C SER A 212 -12.02 23.30 15.75
N ALA A 213 -11.82 22.40 14.78
CA ALA A 213 -10.74 21.44 14.75
C ALA A 213 -10.13 21.33 13.34
N ALA A 214 -9.77 22.49 12.76
CA ALA A 214 -8.78 22.50 11.69
C ALA A 214 -7.43 22.12 12.32
N GLY A 215 -6.86 20.97 11.94
CA GLY A 215 -5.52 20.62 12.41
C GLY A 215 -4.98 19.43 11.65
N GLU A 216 -5.15 18.24 12.22
CA GLU A 216 -4.41 17.05 11.81
C GLU A 216 -4.76 16.47 10.42
N PRO A 217 -6.02 16.15 10.07
CA PRO A 217 -6.32 15.44 8.82
C PRO A 217 -6.09 16.32 7.59
N ARG A 218 -6.40 17.62 7.67
CA ARG A 218 -6.15 18.57 6.59
C ARG A 218 -4.66 18.83 6.40
N GLN A 219 -3.91 19.02 7.49
CA GLN A 219 -2.46 19.20 7.42
C GLN A 219 -1.78 17.98 6.78
N ARG A 220 -2.15 16.76 7.18
CA ARG A 220 -1.62 15.54 6.55
C ARG A 220 -1.91 15.46 5.05
N ARG A 221 -3.10 15.90 4.60
CA ARG A 221 -3.42 15.95 3.16
C ARG A 221 -2.63 17.02 2.43
N LEU A 222 -2.35 18.16 3.04
CA LEU A 222 -1.44 19.16 2.45
C LEU A 222 -0.01 18.62 2.35
N LEU A 223 0.48 17.89 3.36
CA LEU A 223 1.78 17.22 3.29
C LEU A 223 1.82 16.15 2.18
N LEU A 224 0.76 15.35 2.03
CA LEU A 224 0.64 14.40 0.93
C LEU A 224 0.66 15.10 -0.44
N LEU A 225 0.01 16.27 -0.54
CA LEU A 225 -0.01 17.06 -1.76
C LEU A 225 1.41 17.52 -2.11
N ASP A 226 2.15 18.02 -1.13
CA ASP A 226 3.53 18.47 -1.29
C ASP A 226 4.47 17.31 -1.68
N LEU A 227 4.29 16.15 -1.07
CA LEU A 227 5.01 14.93 -1.45
C LEU A 227 4.70 14.52 -2.90
N LEU A 228 3.43 14.44 -3.30
CA LEU A 228 3.10 14.09 -4.67
C LEU A 228 3.62 15.11 -5.67
N ALA A 229 3.51 16.40 -5.34
CA ALA A 229 4.07 17.49 -6.11
C ALA A 229 5.58 17.31 -6.39
N LEU A 230 6.35 16.89 -5.39
CA LEU A 230 7.79 16.65 -5.53
C LEU A 230 8.15 15.49 -6.47
N TYR A 231 7.26 14.52 -6.66
CA TYR A 231 7.53 13.33 -7.49
C TYR A 231 6.73 13.29 -8.80
N THR A 232 5.79 14.22 -9.00
CA THR A 232 4.96 14.26 -10.20
C THR A 232 5.65 15.05 -11.31
N PRO A 233 5.82 14.48 -12.53
CA PRO A 233 6.43 15.20 -13.64
C PRO A 233 5.57 16.38 -14.10
N ALA A 234 6.21 17.41 -14.65
CA ALA A 234 5.53 18.59 -15.18
C ALA A 234 4.48 18.19 -16.24
N GLY A 235 3.23 18.65 -16.06
CA GLY A 235 2.13 18.43 -17.01
C GLY A 235 1.15 17.30 -16.66
N ALA A 236 1.37 16.53 -15.58
CA ALA A 236 0.49 15.40 -15.23
C ALA A 236 -0.85 15.81 -14.56
N ALA A 237 -1.07 17.08 -14.22
CA ALA A 237 -2.26 17.57 -13.52
C ALA A 237 -3.48 17.85 -14.43
N GLY A 238 -3.52 17.32 -15.65
CA GLY A 238 -4.50 17.66 -16.69
C GLY A 238 -5.98 17.63 -16.22
N PRO A 239 -6.49 16.55 -15.62
CA PRO A 239 -7.86 16.47 -15.10
C PRO A 239 -8.12 17.33 -13.86
N ALA A 240 -7.15 17.44 -12.96
CA ALA A 240 -7.23 18.28 -11.76
C ALA A 240 -7.41 19.77 -12.09
N ARG A 241 -6.90 20.20 -13.25
CA ARG A 241 -7.03 21.57 -13.73
C ARG A 241 -8.47 22.07 -13.75
N ARG A 242 -9.43 21.25 -14.17
CA ARG A 242 -10.84 21.66 -14.24
C ARG A 242 -11.42 21.93 -12.86
N GLU A 243 -11.07 21.11 -11.87
CA GLU A 243 -11.52 21.27 -10.49
C GLU A 243 -10.89 22.50 -9.82
N LEU A 244 -9.59 22.71 -10.04
CA LEU A 244 -8.88 23.89 -9.54
C LEU A 244 -9.42 25.20 -10.12
N LEU A 245 -9.70 25.23 -11.43
CA LEU A 245 -10.19 26.43 -12.10
C LEU A 245 -11.66 26.76 -11.81
N GLY A 246 -12.44 25.77 -11.34
CA GLY A 246 -13.87 25.94 -11.02
C GLY A 246 -14.13 26.82 -9.80
N ASP A 247 -13.20 26.88 -8.84
CA ASP A 247 -13.29 27.72 -7.63
C ASP A 247 -11.91 28.28 -7.25
N ARG A 248 -11.39 29.19 -8.09
CA ARG A 248 -10.04 29.75 -7.92
C ARG A 248 -9.81 30.39 -6.55
N PRO A 249 -10.69 31.26 -6.02
CA PRO A 249 -10.43 31.94 -4.75
C PRO A 249 -10.34 30.96 -3.56
N ARG A 250 -11.05 29.84 -3.61
CA ARG A 250 -10.92 28.80 -2.60
C ARG A 250 -9.58 28.09 -2.68
N TRP A 251 -9.18 27.67 -3.88
CA TRP A 251 -7.93 26.93 -4.08
C TRP A 251 -6.70 27.79 -3.83
N GLN A 252 -6.72 29.07 -4.20
CA GLN A 252 -5.66 30.04 -3.87
C GLN A 252 -5.49 30.19 -2.35
N ARG A 253 -6.60 30.28 -1.59
CA ARG A 253 -6.55 30.33 -0.12
C ARG A 253 -6.02 29.04 0.51
N LEU A 254 -6.30 27.88 -0.10
CA LEU A 254 -5.87 26.58 0.44
C LEU A 254 -4.41 26.25 0.13
N LEU A 255 -3.97 26.54 -1.10
CA LEU A 255 -2.70 26.08 -1.64
C LEU A 255 -1.60 27.16 -1.63
N GLY A 256 -2.00 28.44 -1.54
CA GLY A 256 -1.17 29.57 -1.91
C GLY A 256 -1.17 29.79 -3.42
N GLU A 257 -0.79 31.00 -3.84
CA GLU A 257 -0.85 31.42 -5.25
C GLU A 257 0.05 30.58 -6.14
N ASP A 258 1.33 30.42 -5.77
CA ASP A 258 2.32 29.73 -6.60
C ASP A 258 1.95 28.27 -6.86
N LYS A 259 1.55 27.54 -5.80
CA LYS A 259 1.17 26.13 -5.89
C LYS A 259 -0.13 25.97 -6.68
N PHE A 260 -1.08 26.88 -6.51
CA PHE A 260 -2.30 26.91 -7.31
C PHE A 260 -1.99 27.12 -8.79
N GLN A 261 -1.20 28.15 -9.15
CA GLN A 261 -0.85 28.43 -10.54
C GLN A 261 -0.14 27.26 -11.19
N TRP A 262 0.77 26.61 -10.47
CA TRP A 262 1.46 25.43 -10.95
C TRP A 262 0.53 24.23 -11.17
N LEU A 263 -0.25 23.83 -10.15
CA LEU A 263 -1.14 22.68 -10.26
C LEU A 263 -2.29 22.91 -11.26
N ALA A 264 -2.72 24.16 -11.45
CA ALA A 264 -3.70 24.54 -12.46
C ALA A 264 -3.09 24.64 -13.89
N GLY A 265 -1.78 24.45 -14.05
CA GLY A 265 -1.09 24.56 -15.33
C GLY A 265 -1.11 25.98 -15.91
N LEU A 266 -1.18 27.00 -15.05
CA LEU A 266 -1.11 28.42 -15.40
C LEU A 266 0.33 28.95 -15.37
N ALA A 267 1.18 28.34 -14.55
CA ALA A 267 2.61 28.67 -14.44
C ALA A 267 3.45 27.39 -14.30
N PRO A 268 4.74 27.41 -14.65
CA PRO A 268 5.67 26.35 -14.27
C PRO A 268 5.87 26.30 -12.74
N PRO A 269 6.38 25.18 -12.18
CA PRO A 269 6.80 25.17 -10.78
C PRO A 269 7.92 26.19 -10.55
N SER A 270 8.01 26.72 -9.33
CA SER A 270 9.11 27.62 -8.95
C SER A 270 10.48 26.95 -9.15
N LEU A 271 11.54 27.74 -9.33
CA LEU A 271 12.91 27.22 -9.43
C LEU A 271 13.25 26.33 -8.22
N PHE A 272 12.80 26.73 -7.04
CA PHE A 272 12.94 25.95 -5.82
C PHE A 272 12.26 24.58 -5.94
N ALA A 273 10.98 24.54 -6.27
CA ALA A 273 10.25 23.29 -6.43
C ALA A 273 10.89 22.40 -7.51
N ARG A 274 11.35 22.99 -8.61
CA ARG A 274 12.04 22.26 -9.68
C ARG A 274 13.38 21.70 -9.22
N ALA A 275 14.18 22.46 -8.47
CA ALA A 275 15.44 21.99 -7.91
C ALA A 275 15.21 20.83 -6.92
N MET A 276 14.20 20.93 -6.06
CA MET A 276 13.83 19.85 -5.14
C MET A 276 13.34 18.59 -5.87
N GLN A 277 12.54 18.74 -6.93
CA GLN A 277 12.15 17.62 -7.79
C GLN A 277 13.36 16.91 -8.38
N VAL A 278 14.31 17.66 -8.95
CA VAL A 278 15.55 17.09 -9.53
C VAL A 278 16.37 16.37 -8.46
N LEU A 279 16.56 17.00 -7.30
CA LEU A 279 17.33 16.43 -6.20
C LEU A 279 16.73 15.12 -5.70
N VAL A 280 15.42 15.10 -5.44
CA VAL A 280 14.75 13.94 -4.86
C VAL A 280 14.65 12.80 -5.89
N THR A 281 14.45 13.10 -7.18
CA THR A 281 14.43 12.09 -8.24
C THR A 281 15.80 11.57 -8.67
N ALA A 282 16.89 12.29 -8.33
CA ALA A 282 18.26 11.83 -8.55
C ALA A 282 18.70 10.76 -7.52
N ILE A 283 18.00 10.64 -6.38
CA ILE A 283 18.30 9.62 -5.38
C ILE A 283 17.84 8.26 -5.92
N SER A 284 18.78 7.31 -6.00
CA SER A 284 18.44 5.94 -6.35
C SER A 284 17.47 5.35 -5.31
N PRO A 285 16.37 4.69 -5.73
CA PRO A 285 15.52 3.90 -4.84
C PRO A 285 16.31 2.86 -4.00
N GLY A 286 17.49 2.47 -4.50
CA GLY A 286 18.49 1.62 -3.86
C GLY A 286 19.12 2.18 -2.58
N ARG A 287 19.04 3.50 -2.38
CA ARG A 287 19.69 4.19 -1.26
C ARG A 287 18.70 4.98 -0.40
N PHE A 288 17.42 4.97 -0.74
CA PHE A 288 16.38 5.66 0.01
C PHE A 288 15.95 4.84 1.25
N PRO A 289 15.61 5.47 2.39
CA PRO A 289 15.71 6.92 2.67
C PRO A 289 17.09 7.37 3.14
N GLU A 290 18.03 6.45 3.43
CA GLU A 290 19.29 6.78 4.10
C GLU A 290 20.13 7.83 3.34
N ALA A 291 20.09 7.84 2.00
CA ALA A 291 20.77 8.84 1.18
C ALA A 291 20.25 10.27 1.35
N LEU A 292 19.05 10.49 1.90
CA LEU A 292 18.56 11.84 2.20
C LEU A 292 19.36 12.49 3.33
N ASP A 293 19.78 11.70 4.32
CA ASP A 293 20.58 12.18 5.46
C ASP A 293 22.02 12.53 5.04
N GLU A 294 22.49 11.95 3.93
CA GLU A 294 23.84 12.20 3.37
C GLU A 294 23.90 13.42 2.45
N LEU A 295 22.76 14.03 2.09
CA LEU A 295 22.75 15.17 1.20
C LEU A 295 23.39 16.38 1.89
N PRO A 296 24.30 17.12 1.22
CA PRO A 296 24.93 18.33 1.76
C PRO A 296 23.95 19.52 1.68
N LEU A 297 22.75 19.35 2.23
CA LEU A 297 21.71 20.37 2.27
C LEU A 297 21.80 21.17 3.57
N PRO A 298 21.68 22.51 3.50
CA PRO A 298 21.43 23.32 4.68
C PRO A 298 20.21 22.81 5.47
N PRO A 299 20.15 22.97 6.81
CA PRO A 299 19.06 22.45 7.64
C PRO A 299 17.66 22.89 7.19
N PHE A 300 17.53 24.13 6.69
CA PHE A 300 16.25 24.66 6.19
C PHE A 300 15.80 24.04 4.85
N LEU A 301 16.67 23.28 4.17
CA LEU A 301 16.39 22.55 2.94
C LEU A 301 16.26 21.04 3.15
N GLN A 302 16.50 20.52 4.36
CA GLN A 302 16.32 19.10 4.62
C GLN A 302 14.84 18.74 4.38
N PRO A 303 14.53 17.87 3.40
CA PRO A 303 13.31 18.08 2.63
C PRO A 303 12.04 17.65 3.35
N LEU A 304 12.13 16.81 4.38
CA LEU A 304 10.97 16.17 4.99
C LEU A 304 11.36 15.70 6.41
N ASP A 305 11.00 16.44 7.46
CA ASP A 305 11.00 15.88 8.81
C ASP A 305 9.77 14.97 9.02
N LEU A 306 9.75 13.88 8.25
CA LEU A 306 8.79 12.77 8.41
C LEU A 306 9.40 11.66 9.26
N THR A 307 10.66 11.81 9.68
CA THR A 307 11.41 10.77 10.41
C THR A 307 11.11 10.72 11.90
N GLY A 308 10.33 11.69 12.40
CA GLY A 308 9.97 11.75 13.82
C GLY A 308 11.19 11.91 14.73
N LYS A 309 12.29 12.51 14.23
CA LYS A 309 13.44 12.90 15.05
C LYS A 309 13.16 14.29 15.63
N GLY A 310 12.18 14.35 16.53
CA GLY A 310 12.05 15.38 17.55
C GLY A 310 12.49 14.82 18.89
#